data_AF-A0A6P0Z0U6-F1
#
_entry.id   AF-A0A6P0Z0U6-F1
#
_cell.length_a   1.000
_cell.length_b   1.000
_cell.length_c   1.000
_cell.angle_alpha   90.00
_cell.angle_beta   90.00
_cell.angle_gamma   90.00
#
_symmetry.space_group_name_H-M   'P 1'
#
loop_
_entity.id
_entity.type
_entity.pdbx_description
1 polymer ?
#
loop_
_entity_poly.entity_id
_entity_poly.type
_entity_poly.pdbx_seq_one_letter_code
_entity_poly.pdbx_strand_id
1 'polypeptide(L)'
;MANIKFVKEDQEVIAADGANLREKALQNRIDLYTFRGKMMNCGGYGQCGTCIVEIVAGMENLSPKTEVEQRKLKKKPDNYRL
;
A
#
# COMPACT_ATOMS: atom_id res chain seq x y z
N MET A 1 -12.46 -10.67 9.79
CA MET A 1 -12.58 -10.40 8.34
C MET A 1 -12.66 -8.90 8.18
N ALA A 2 -11.61 -8.30 7.64
CA ALA A 2 -11.57 -6.88 7.35
C ALA A 2 -11.74 -6.68 5.84
N ASN A 3 -12.28 -5.54 5.44
CA ASN A 3 -12.40 -5.17 4.04
C ASN A 3 -11.39 -4.07 3.72
N ILE A 4 -10.83 -4.11 2.51
CA ILE A 4 -10.03 -3.03 1.94
C ILE A 4 -10.86 -2.38 0.84
N LYS A 5 -11.13 -1.09 0.95
CA LYS A 5 -11.76 -0.31 -0.12
C LYS A 5 -10.70 0.50 -0.88
N PHE A 6 -10.55 0.21 -2.17
CA PHE A 6 -9.77 1.01 -3.10
C PHE A 6 -10.63 2.16 -3.64
N VAL A 7 -10.37 3.36 -3.14
CA VAL A 7 -11.28 4.52 -3.33
C VAL A 7 -11.36 4.97 -4.78
N LYS A 8 -10.26 4.96 -5.53
CA LYS A 8 -10.24 5.45 -6.92
C LYS A 8 -10.95 4.50 -7.87
N GLU A 9 -10.89 3.21 -7.57
CA GLU A 9 -11.48 2.13 -8.35
C GLU A 9 -12.90 1.79 -7.89
N ASP A 10 -13.35 2.38 -6.78
CA ASP A 10 -14.60 2.06 -6.06
C ASP A 10 -14.80 0.55 -5.87
N GLN A 11 -13.70 -0.13 -5.54
CA GLN A 11 -13.67 -1.59 -5.42
C GLN A 11 -13.36 -2.01 -3.99
N GLU A 12 -14.18 -2.91 -3.45
CA GLU A 12 -14.01 -3.48 -2.13
C GLU A 12 -13.56 -4.94 -2.23
N VAL A 13 -12.58 -5.32 -1.39
CA VAL A 13 -12.02 -6.67 -1.40
C VAL A 13 -11.90 -7.20 0.03
N ILE A 14 -12.11 -8.50 0.19
CA ILE A 14 -11.99 -9.17 1.49
C ILE A 14 -10.51 -9.41 1.79
N ALA A 15 -10.12 -9.05 3.01
CA ALA A 15 -8.80 -9.27 3.56
C ALA A 15 -8.87 -10.11 4.85
N ALA A 16 -7.94 -11.07 4.92
CA ALA A 16 -7.63 -11.73 6.18
C ALA A 16 -6.71 -10.83 7.02
N ASP A 17 -6.65 -11.09 8.32
CA ASP A 17 -5.74 -10.37 9.20
C ASP A 17 -4.29 -10.63 8.77
N GLY A 18 -3.47 -9.58 8.78
CA GLY A 18 -2.10 -9.64 8.25
C GLY A 18 -1.99 -9.59 6.72
N ALA A 19 -3.10 -9.38 5.99
CA ALA A 19 -3.03 -9.21 4.53
C ALA A 19 -2.12 -8.03 4.14
N ASN A 20 -1.29 -8.27 3.13
CA ASN A 20 -0.44 -7.25 2.55
C ASN A 20 -1.24 -6.37 1.56
N LEU A 21 -1.27 -5.05 1.77
CA LEU A 21 -2.03 -4.11 0.94
C LEU A 21 -1.59 -4.14 -0.53
N ARG A 22 -0.28 -4.22 -0.78
CA ARG A 22 0.27 -4.28 -2.14
C ARG A 22 -0.17 -5.56 -2.85
N GLU A 23 -0.04 -6.71 -2.21
CA GLU A 23 -0.43 -7.98 -2.81
C GLU A 23 -1.93 -8.02 -3.10
N LYS A 24 -2.77 -7.54 -2.17
CA LYS A 24 -4.22 -7.48 -2.37
C LYS A 24 -4.61 -6.56 -3.51
N ALA A 25 -3.95 -5.42 -3.67
CA ALA A 25 -4.16 -4.54 -4.81
C ALA A 25 -3.86 -5.27 -6.13
N LEU A 26 -2.68 -5.89 -6.24
CA LEU A 26 -2.25 -6.57 -7.47
C LEU A 26 -3.14 -7.78 -7.80
N GLN A 27 -3.49 -8.60 -6.81
CA GLN A 27 -4.41 -9.75 -6.97
C GLN A 27 -5.77 -9.32 -7.53
N ASN A 28 -6.22 -8.12 -7.17
CA ASN A 28 -7.51 -7.56 -7.57
C ASN A 28 -7.39 -6.58 -8.75
N ARG A 29 -6.26 -6.60 -9.46
CA ARG A 29 -5.99 -5.79 -10.67
C ARG A 29 -6.06 -4.28 -10.43
N ILE A 30 -5.81 -3.84 -9.20
CA ILE A 30 -5.67 -2.43 -8.85
C ILE A 30 -4.27 -1.97 -9.25
N ASP A 31 -4.21 -0.94 -10.10
CA ASP A 31 -2.95 -0.44 -10.63
C ASP A 31 -2.27 0.53 -9.66
N LEU A 32 -1.37 0.00 -8.83
CA LEU A 32 -0.60 0.80 -7.86
C LEU A 32 0.50 1.64 -8.51
N TYR A 33 0.97 1.26 -9.70
CA TYR A 33 2.22 1.74 -10.21
C TYR A 33 2.03 2.74 -11.35
N THR A 34 2.68 3.89 -11.23
CA THR A 34 2.91 4.76 -12.38
C THR A 34 3.70 4.02 -13.46
N PHE A 35 3.71 4.54 -14.70
CA PHE A 35 4.46 3.94 -15.80
C PHE A 35 5.93 3.63 -15.42
N ARG A 36 6.63 4.59 -14.79
CA ARG A 36 7.99 4.37 -14.27
C ARG A 36 8.03 3.36 -13.12
N GLY A 37 7.02 3.38 -12.25
CA GLY A 37 6.87 2.42 -11.16
C GLY A 37 6.81 0.98 -11.67
N LYS A 38 6.09 0.70 -12.76
CA LYS A 38 5.98 -0.66 -13.33
C LYS A 38 7.34 -1.24 -13.73
N MET A 39 8.22 -0.42 -14.30
CA MET A 39 9.56 -0.86 -14.71
C MET A 39 10.55 -0.99 -13.55
N MET A 40 10.42 -0.15 -12.53
CA MET A 40 11.45 -0.02 -11.47
C MET A 40 10.99 -0.55 -10.10
N ASN A 41 9.81 -1.14 -9.99
CA ASN A 41 9.31 -1.62 -8.71
C ASN A 41 10.18 -2.77 -8.19
N CYS A 42 10.40 -2.78 -6.88
CA CYS A 42 11.20 -3.81 -6.21
C CYS A 42 10.40 -5.06 -5.84
N GLY A 43 9.24 -5.34 -6.46
CA GLY A 43 8.49 -6.56 -6.17
C GLY A 43 7.93 -6.72 -4.75
N GLY A 44 8.05 -5.72 -3.87
CA GLY A 44 7.66 -5.79 -2.45
C GLY A 44 8.82 -5.88 -1.47
N TYR A 45 10.07 -5.82 -1.90
CA TYR A 45 11.26 -5.91 -1.03
C TYR A 45 11.62 -4.61 -0.27
N GLY A 46 10.74 -3.60 -0.25
CA GLY A 46 10.95 -2.35 0.51
C GLY A 46 12.02 -1.39 -0.05
N GLN A 47 12.56 -1.61 -1.24
CA GLN A 47 13.70 -0.81 -1.74
C GLN A 47 13.31 0.44 -2.54
N CYS A 48 12.22 0.38 -3.31
CA CYS A 48 11.89 1.41 -4.31
C CYS A 48 10.92 2.49 -3.79
N GLY A 49 9.98 2.15 -2.91
CA GLY A 49 8.92 3.04 -2.44
C GLY A 49 7.83 3.35 -3.50
N THR A 50 7.76 2.60 -4.59
CA THR A 50 6.81 2.87 -5.69
C THR A 50 5.40 2.30 -5.45
N CYS A 51 5.23 1.39 -4.48
CA CYS A 51 3.92 0.85 -4.07
C CYS A 51 3.19 1.73 -3.05
N ILE A 52 3.58 3.00 -2.97
CA ILE A 52 3.05 3.94 -1.98
C ILE A 52 1.54 4.12 -2.14
N VAL A 53 0.83 4.03 -1.03
CA VAL A 53 -0.61 4.29 -0.95
C VAL A 53 -0.91 5.30 0.15
N GLU A 54 -1.98 6.06 -0.04
CA GLU A 54 -2.57 6.91 0.99
C GLU A 54 -3.69 6.15 1.69
N ILE A 55 -3.67 6.11 3.01
CA ILE A 55 -4.70 5.52 3.84
C ILE A 55 -5.67 6.63 4.25
N VAL A 56 -6.88 6.59 3.69
CA VAL A 56 -7.89 7.62 3.95
C VAL A 56 -8.69 7.35 5.24
N ALA A 57 -8.78 6.09 5.67
CA ALA A 57 -9.48 5.65 6.88
C ALA A 57 -8.90 4.31 7.38
N GLY A 58 -9.01 4.03 8.67
CA GLY A 58 -8.59 2.76 9.26
C GLY A 58 -7.08 2.64 9.51
N MET A 59 -6.39 3.75 9.76
CA MET A 59 -4.94 3.77 10.06
C MET A 59 -4.57 2.91 11.26
N GLU A 60 -5.46 2.83 12.25
CA GLU A 60 -5.37 2.03 13.46
C GLU A 60 -5.38 0.52 13.21
N ASN A 61 -5.86 0.07 12.05
CA ASN A 61 -5.88 -1.35 11.66
C ASN A 61 -4.54 -1.82 11.06
N LEU A 62 -3.58 -0.92 10.88
CA LEU A 62 -2.31 -1.24 10.25
C LEU A 62 -1.23 -1.53 11.29
N SER A 63 -0.25 -2.33 10.89
CA SER A 63 0.96 -2.54 11.67
C SER A 63 1.73 -1.21 11.84
N PRO A 64 2.56 -1.10 12.89
CA PRO A 64 3.51 0.01 13.01
C PRO A 64 4.37 0.17 11.75
N LYS A 65 4.76 1.41 11.42
CA LYS A 65 5.65 1.65 10.28
C LYS A 65 7.00 0.98 10.50
N THR A 66 7.46 0.24 9.49
CA THR A 66 8.82 -0.32 9.48
C THR A 66 9.87 0.79 9.42
N GLU A 67 11.13 0.52 9.79
CA GLU A 67 12.22 1.49 9.65
C GLU A 67 12.41 1.98 8.21
N VAL A 68 12.17 1.09 7.25
CA VAL A 68 12.23 1.39 5.82
C VAL A 68 11.14 2.39 5.44
N GLU A 69 9.90 2.16 5.88
CA GLU A 69 8.80 3.10 5.69
C GLU A 69 9.11 4.45 6.33
N GLN A 70 9.57 4.47 7.58
CA GLN A 70 9.94 5.71 8.28
C GLN A 70 10.98 6.52 7.50
N ARG A 71 12.00 5.84 6.95
CA ARG A 71 13.06 6.49 6.16
C ARG A 71 12.55 6.99 4.81
N LYS A 72 11.83 6.16 4.06
CA LYS A 72 11.34 6.45 2.70
C LYS A 72 10.24 7.51 2.71
N LEU A 73 9.37 7.48 3.71
CA LEU A 73 8.19 8.34 3.82
C LEU A 73 8.40 9.54 4.73
N LYS A 74 9.61 9.80 5.23
CA LYS A 74 9.94 10.90 6.16
C LYS A 74 9.40 12.29 5.74
N LYS A 75 9.24 12.54 4.44
CA LYS A 75 8.74 13.82 3.88
C LYS A 75 7.29 13.73 3.37
N LYS A 76 6.57 12.67 3.72
CA LYS A 76 5.17 12.45 3.35
C LYS A 76 4.27 12.61 4.58
N PRO A 77 2.98 12.91 4.38
CA PRO A 77 2.01 12.85 5.48
C PRO A 77 1.98 11.46 6.13
N ASP A 78 1.63 11.41 7.41
CA ASP A 78 1.72 10.19 8.22
C ASP A 78 0.79 9.05 7.75
N ASN A 79 -0.26 9.40 7.00
CA ASN A 79 -1.21 8.43 6.44
C ASN A 79 -0.71 7.70 5.18
N TYR A 80 0.53 7.94 4.74
CA TYR A 80 1.13 7.23 3.63
C TYR A 80 1.82 5.94 4.10
N ARG A 81 1.66 4.84 3.34
CA ARG A 81 2.22 3.50 3.61
C ARG A 81 2.87 2.88 2.38
N LEU A 82 3.76 1.91 2.58
CA LEU A 82 4.36 1.07 1.52
C LEU A 82 3.92 -0.39 1.62
#